data_AF-A0A5S3UVG6-F1
#
_entry.id   AF-A0A5S3UVG6-F1
#
_cell.length_a   1.000
_cell.length_b   1.000
_cell.length_c   1.000
_cell.angle_alpha   90.00
_cell.angle_beta   90.00
_cell.angle_gamma   90.00
#
_symmetry.space_group_name_H-M   'P 1'
#
loop_
_entity.id
_entity.type
_entity.pdbx_description
1 polymer ?
#
loop_
_entity_poly.entity_id
_entity_poly.type
_entity_poly.pdbx_seq_one_letter_code
_entity_poly.pdbx_strand_id
1 'polypeptide(L)'
;MQVPCEELAKVEHRLNKQNALGAAIAGGLWVFPILFAWFGAFTLNADLGPLMLTVSGVLVGLVIRFHGRGYQKVFGVIAFVLHTWLVFLALALELIVSNDTWLMVLGILYVTGVWSSVYLARKKVPFSEHRAFFELAEKQQHASRKKLKNRWFIVLPVLLITSLATGLMAIYGVTTAEQLLIAQELDEQQQQRALRAQKNEIDVTPQGLKALSTRQALHYAYAYFSGYRIDEYGRNKGQFVHSEFKAKTILSHLMEQRAEPRALFILGIINGGSQGSQQIEQAAELGDDYAKLFKTIEFGCRYDKNQALMLINGLAQLTDESPISAEIDSIRSYGFEPVCADLNTGKFEYSFIREYQPNSR
;
A
#
# COMPACT_ATOMS: atom_id res chain seq x y z
N MET A 1 40.68 -58.21 -17.06
CA MET A 1 41.67 -57.13 -17.32
C MET A 1 41.87 -56.36 -16.03
N GLN A 2 43.10 -56.29 -15.53
CA GLN A 2 43.45 -55.49 -14.35
C GLN A 2 43.45 -54.00 -14.73
N VAL A 3 42.92 -53.15 -13.86
CA VAL A 3 42.93 -51.69 -14.06
C VAL A 3 44.34 -51.17 -13.74
N PRO A 4 44.95 -50.33 -14.60
CA PRO A 4 46.28 -49.78 -14.34
C PRO A 4 46.36 -49.01 -13.02
N CYS A 5 47.45 -49.18 -12.26
CA CYS A 5 47.65 -48.53 -10.96
C CYS A 5 47.59 -46.99 -11.04
N GLU A 6 48.06 -46.40 -12.14
CA GLU A 6 48.02 -44.94 -12.34
C GLU A 6 46.59 -44.41 -12.46
N GLU A 7 45.71 -45.14 -13.17
CA GLU A 7 44.29 -44.77 -13.31
C GLU A 7 43.56 -44.88 -11.97
N LEU A 8 43.86 -45.91 -11.18
CA LEU A 8 43.31 -46.08 -9.83
C LEU A 8 43.73 -44.93 -8.90
N ALA A 9 45.01 -44.58 -8.85
CA ALA A 9 45.52 -43.47 -8.04
C ALA A 9 44.89 -42.12 -8.42
N LYS A 10 44.70 -41.87 -9.72
CA LYS A 10 44.06 -40.64 -10.21
C LYS A 10 42.59 -40.53 -9.78
N VAL A 11 41.83 -41.62 -9.87
CA VAL A 11 40.43 -41.67 -9.43
C VAL A 11 40.33 -41.59 -7.90
N GLU A 12 41.22 -42.26 -7.17
CA GLU A 12 41.30 -42.18 -5.71
C GLU A 12 41.54 -40.74 -5.23
N HIS A 13 42.47 -40.02 -5.84
CA HIS A 13 42.72 -38.60 -5.53
C HIS A 13 41.46 -37.74 -5.73
N ARG A 14 40.72 -37.99 -6.82
CA ARG A 14 39.46 -37.28 -7.11
C ARG A 14 38.37 -37.61 -6.10
N LEU A 15 38.23 -38.87 -5.71
CA LEU A 15 37.26 -39.32 -4.70
C LEU A 15 37.59 -38.78 -3.30
N ASN A 16 38.88 -38.60 -2.97
CA ASN A 16 39.32 -38.04 -1.71
C ASN A 16 39.06 -36.52 -1.58
N LYS A 17 39.05 -35.81 -2.70
CA LYS A 17 38.73 -34.37 -2.78
C LYS A 17 37.25 -34.02 -2.63
N GLN A 18 36.35 -35.01 -2.66
CA GLN A 18 34.92 -34.78 -2.46
C GLN A 18 34.62 -34.25 -1.06
N ASN A 19 33.66 -33.32 -0.99
CA ASN A 19 33.22 -32.72 0.26
C ASN A 19 31.70 -32.46 0.23
N ALA A 20 30.89 -33.46 0.60
CA ALA A 20 29.45 -33.32 0.62
C ALA A 20 28.96 -32.33 1.69
N LEU A 21 29.66 -32.24 2.83
CA LEU A 21 29.37 -31.27 3.88
C LEU A 21 29.59 -29.83 3.39
N GLY A 22 30.69 -29.57 2.68
CA GLY A 22 30.95 -28.28 2.06
C GLY A 22 29.90 -27.91 1.02
N ALA A 23 29.44 -28.87 0.21
CA ALA A 23 28.31 -28.67 -0.69
C ALA A 23 27.00 -28.37 0.05
N ALA A 24 26.71 -29.05 1.15
CA ALA A 24 25.49 -28.82 1.92
C ALA A 24 25.45 -27.43 2.55
N ILE A 25 26.54 -27.00 3.19
CA ILE A 25 26.65 -25.66 3.79
C ILE A 25 26.54 -24.59 2.71
N ALA A 26 27.31 -24.70 1.62
CA ALA A 26 27.25 -23.75 0.53
C ALA A 26 25.86 -23.72 -0.11
N GLY A 27 25.26 -24.88 -0.36
CA GLY A 27 23.89 -24.99 -0.88
C GLY A 27 22.88 -24.28 0.02
N GLY A 28 22.88 -24.57 1.32
CA GLY A 28 22.00 -23.90 2.28
C GLY A 28 22.19 -22.39 2.30
N LEU A 29 23.43 -21.89 2.37
CA LEU A 29 23.72 -20.45 2.31
C LEU A 29 23.23 -19.78 1.04
N TRP A 30 23.27 -20.48 -0.10
CA TRP A 30 22.83 -19.95 -1.40
C TRP A 30 21.31 -19.92 -1.58
N VAL A 31 20.52 -20.45 -0.64
CA VAL A 31 19.06 -20.27 -0.65
C VAL A 31 18.69 -18.78 -0.59
N PHE A 32 19.36 -18.01 0.26
CA PHE A 32 19.10 -16.57 0.41
C PHE A 32 19.30 -15.78 -0.89
N PRO A 33 20.50 -15.76 -1.51
CA PRO A 33 20.71 -14.98 -2.73
C PRO A 33 19.86 -15.47 -3.91
N ILE A 34 19.57 -16.78 -4.02
CA ILE A 34 18.72 -17.29 -5.10
C ILE A 34 17.28 -16.84 -4.92
N LEU A 35 16.72 -16.90 -3.71
CA LEU A 35 15.36 -16.41 -3.44
C LEU A 35 15.26 -14.89 -3.59
N PHE A 36 16.27 -14.14 -3.15
CA PHE A 36 16.28 -12.69 -3.35
C PHE A 36 16.35 -12.30 -4.83
N ALA A 37 17.15 -13.02 -5.63
CA ALA A 37 17.18 -12.85 -7.08
C ALA A 37 15.84 -13.24 -7.73
N TRP A 38 15.15 -14.26 -7.20
CA TRP A 38 13.81 -14.64 -7.64
C TRP A 38 12.80 -13.53 -7.38
N PHE A 39 12.80 -12.96 -6.18
CA PHE A 39 11.97 -11.80 -5.84
C PHE A 39 12.25 -10.62 -6.78
N GLY A 40 13.52 -10.28 -7.01
CA GLY A 40 13.88 -9.22 -7.95
C GLY A 40 13.43 -9.49 -9.40
N ALA A 41 13.49 -10.75 -9.86
CA ALA A 41 12.97 -11.10 -11.18
C ALA A 41 11.45 -10.93 -11.26
N PHE A 42 10.73 -11.36 -10.21
CA PHE A 42 9.28 -11.25 -10.12
C PHE A 42 8.80 -9.80 -10.05
N THR A 43 9.47 -8.94 -9.28
CA THR A 43 9.12 -7.51 -9.19
C THR A 43 9.39 -6.74 -10.49
N LEU A 44 10.41 -7.14 -11.26
CA LEU A 44 10.66 -6.58 -12.58
C LEU A 44 9.62 -7.02 -13.61
N ASN A 45 9.25 -8.31 -13.60
CA ASN A 45 8.19 -8.87 -14.42
C ASN A 45 7.69 -10.19 -13.81
N ALA A 46 6.42 -10.24 -13.43
CA ALA A 46 5.80 -11.41 -12.80
C ALA A 46 5.93 -12.70 -13.64
N ASP A 47 6.00 -12.59 -14.96
CA ASP A 47 6.17 -13.73 -15.87
C ASP A 47 7.55 -14.41 -15.75
N LEU A 48 8.54 -13.73 -15.15
CA LEU A 48 9.85 -14.32 -14.85
C LEU A 48 9.82 -15.26 -13.63
N GLY A 49 8.80 -15.14 -12.78
CA GLY A 49 8.63 -15.99 -11.58
C GLY A 49 8.63 -17.49 -11.92
N PRO A 50 7.76 -17.97 -12.82
CA PRO A 50 7.79 -19.35 -13.30
C PRO A 50 9.14 -19.80 -13.86
N LEU A 51 9.82 -18.96 -14.65
CA LEU A 51 11.11 -19.31 -15.29
C LEU A 51 12.21 -19.59 -14.26
N MET A 52 12.14 -18.94 -13.10
CA MET A 52 13.07 -19.14 -12.01
C MET A 52 13.01 -20.56 -11.40
N LEU A 53 11.95 -21.35 -11.65
CA LEU A 53 11.93 -22.79 -11.35
C LEU A 53 13.10 -23.52 -12.05
N THR A 54 13.36 -23.21 -13.31
CA THR A 54 14.49 -23.83 -14.04
C THR A 54 15.81 -23.16 -13.69
N VAL A 55 15.86 -21.83 -13.65
CA VAL A 55 17.11 -21.07 -13.38
C VAL A 55 17.66 -21.40 -11.99
N SER A 56 16.82 -21.43 -10.96
CA SER A 56 17.24 -21.79 -9.61
C SER A 56 17.76 -23.23 -9.53
N GLY A 57 17.18 -24.16 -10.29
CA GLY A 57 17.68 -25.53 -10.41
C GLY A 57 19.10 -25.59 -10.98
N VAL A 58 19.38 -24.80 -12.03
CA VAL A 58 20.72 -24.66 -12.59
C VAL A 58 21.70 -24.09 -11.56
N LEU A 59 21.33 -23.00 -10.88
CA LEU A 59 22.16 -22.34 -9.86
C LEU A 59 22.49 -23.31 -8.71
N VAL A 60 21.49 -24.00 -8.16
CA VAL A 60 21.68 -25.02 -7.12
C VAL A 60 22.67 -26.09 -7.60
N GLY A 61 22.47 -26.65 -8.79
CA GLY A 61 23.37 -27.66 -9.35
C GLY A 61 24.82 -27.17 -9.45
N LEU A 62 25.03 -25.94 -9.91
CA LEU A 62 26.36 -25.34 -10.02
C LEU A 62 27.01 -25.10 -8.65
N VAL A 63 26.27 -24.59 -7.67
CA VAL A 63 26.76 -24.36 -6.30
C VAL A 63 27.23 -25.67 -5.66
N ILE A 64 26.40 -26.71 -5.75
CA ILE A 64 26.73 -28.05 -5.21
C ILE A 64 27.95 -28.64 -5.91
N ARG A 65 28.05 -28.49 -7.24
CA ARG A 65 29.20 -28.99 -8.03
C ARG A 65 30.50 -28.29 -7.64
N PHE A 66 30.48 -26.97 -7.53
CA PHE A 66 31.67 -26.15 -7.28
C PHE A 66 32.25 -26.43 -5.89
N HIS A 67 31.39 -26.44 -4.87
CA HIS A 67 31.80 -26.62 -3.47
C HIS A 67 31.99 -28.10 -3.09
N GLY A 68 31.22 -29.00 -3.70
CA GLY A 68 31.26 -30.42 -3.39
C GLY A 68 32.28 -31.25 -4.16
N ARG A 69 32.57 -30.85 -5.41
CA ARG A 69 33.43 -31.57 -6.37
C ARG A 69 33.06 -33.06 -6.48
N GLY A 70 31.77 -33.35 -6.32
CA GLY A 70 31.22 -34.69 -6.11
C GLY A 70 31.01 -35.50 -7.38
N TYR A 71 31.28 -36.79 -7.29
CA TYR A 71 31.00 -37.81 -8.33
C TYR A 71 29.95 -38.83 -7.82
N GLN A 72 29.65 -38.84 -6.51
CA GLN A 72 28.75 -39.80 -5.89
C GLN A 72 27.28 -39.35 -5.96
N LYS A 73 26.34 -40.30 -5.81
CA LYS A 73 24.90 -40.04 -5.89
C LYS A 73 24.39 -39.04 -4.82
N VAL A 74 25.05 -38.96 -3.65
CA VAL A 74 24.67 -38.06 -2.55
C VAL A 74 24.59 -36.59 -2.95
N PHE A 75 25.44 -36.13 -3.89
CA PHE A 75 25.41 -34.75 -4.37
C PHE A 75 24.15 -34.43 -5.18
N GLY A 76 23.63 -35.42 -5.91
CA GLY A 76 22.33 -35.30 -6.57
C GLY A 76 21.18 -35.21 -5.56
N VAL A 77 21.25 -36.00 -4.47
CA VAL A 77 20.23 -35.94 -3.39
C VAL A 77 20.23 -34.57 -2.70
N ILE A 78 21.42 -34.02 -2.39
CA ILE A 78 21.54 -32.67 -1.81
C ILE A 78 20.91 -31.62 -2.72
N ALA A 79 21.23 -31.65 -4.03
CA ALA A 79 20.69 -30.70 -4.99
C ALA A 79 19.18 -30.82 -5.16
N PHE A 80 18.65 -32.06 -5.18
CA PHE A 80 17.21 -32.31 -5.22
C PHE A 80 16.50 -31.72 -4.00
N VAL A 81 16.92 -32.09 -2.79
CA VAL A 81 16.29 -31.61 -1.54
C VAL A 81 16.34 -30.09 -1.46
N LEU A 82 17.49 -29.49 -1.78
CA LEU A 82 17.67 -28.04 -1.72
C LEU A 82 16.79 -27.31 -2.74
N HIS A 83 16.69 -27.80 -3.97
CA HIS A 83 15.85 -27.19 -4.98
C HIS A 83 14.37 -27.29 -4.62
N THR A 84 13.91 -28.47 -4.17
CA THR A 84 12.52 -28.65 -3.69
C THR A 84 12.19 -27.71 -2.53
N TRP A 85 13.11 -27.57 -1.57
CA TRP A 85 12.96 -26.62 -0.46
C TRP A 85 12.86 -25.18 -0.94
N LEU A 86 13.71 -24.79 -1.89
CA LEU A 86 13.70 -23.45 -2.46
C LEU A 86 12.39 -23.13 -3.19
N VAL A 87 11.86 -24.09 -3.96
CA VAL A 87 10.56 -23.96 -4.64
C VAL A 87 9.43 -23.87 -3.62
N PHE A 88 9.47 -24.65 -2.53
CA PHE A 88 8.51 -24.53 -1.44
C PHE A 88 8.50 -23.13 -0.83
N LEU A 89 9.68 -22.56 -0.55
CA LEU A 89 9.79 -21.19 -0.03
C LEU A 89 9.28 -20.14 -1.04
N ALA A 90 9.60 -20.30 -2.33
CA ALA A 90 9.10 -19.40 -3.37
C ALA A 90 7.57 -19.47 -3.52
N LEU A 91 6.96 -20.64 -3.33
CA LEU A 91 5.50 -20.79 -3.29
C LEU A 91 4.90 -20.08 -2.08
N ALA A 92 5.52 -20.24 -0.90
CA ALA A 92 5.06 -19.58 0.32
C ALA A 92 5.16 -18.05 0.27
N LEU A 93 6.06 -17.52 -0.57
CA LEU A 93 6.23 -16.09 -0.84
C LEU A 93 5.46 -15.64 -2.10
N GLU A 94 4.62 -16.50 -2.68
CA GLU A 94 3.81 -16.21 -3.88
C GLU A 94 4.61 -15.78 -5.13
N LEU A 95 5.90 -16.11 -5.22
CA LEU A 95 6.82 -15.68 -6.29
C LEU A 95 6.71 -16.48 -7.60
N ILE A 96 5.77 -17.42 -7.69
CA ILE A 96 5.65 -18.40 -8.79
C ILE A 96 4.41 -18.18 -9.64
N VAL A 97 3.31 -17.71 -9.05
CA VAL A 97 2.01 -17.71 -9.70
C VAL A 97 1.75 -16.32 -10.28
N SER A 98 1.81 -16.20 -11.60
CA SER A 98 1.13 -15.11 -12.32
C SER A 98 -0.28 -15.58 -12.72
N ASN A 99 -1.22 -14.63 -12.84
CA ASN A 99 -2.64 -14.92 -13.08
C ASN A 99 -2.92 -15.80 -14.32
N ASP A 100 -2.00 -15.87 -15.28
CA ASP A 100 -2.19 -16.55 -16.57
C ASP A 100 -1.33 -17.81 -16.78
N THR A 101 -0.57 -18.26 -15.77
CA THR A 101 0.33 -19.42 -15.96
C THR A 101 -0.38 -20.76 -15.74
N TRP A 102 -0.37 -21.62 -16.76
CA TRP A 102 -0.93 -22.96 -16.71
C TRP A 102 -0.14 -23.88 -15.77
N LEU A 103 -0.83 -24.63 -14.90
CA LEU A 103 -0.21 -25.61 -13.97
C LEU A 103 0.70 -26.63 -14.68
N MET A 104 0.35 -27.03 -15.91
CA MET A 104 1.17 -27.95 -16.70
C MET A 104 2.55 -27.35 -17.03
N VAL A 105 2.60 -26.05 -17.36
CA VAL A 105 3.85 -25.34 -17.65
C VAL A 105 4.72 -25.26 -16.40
N LEU A 106 4.12 -24.94 -15.24
CA LEU A 106 4.82 -24.96 -13.95
C LEU A 106 5.40 -26.34 -13.64
N GLY A 107 4.64 -27.41 -13.90
CA GLY A 107 5.11 -28.78 -13.74
C GLY A 107 6.33 -29.10 -14.61
N ILE A 108 6.30 -28.71 -15.90
CA ILE A 108 7.43 -28.90 -16.83
C ILE A 108 8.65 -28.12 -16.37
N LEU A 109 8.49 -26.85 -15.98
CA LEU A 109 9.59 -26.01 -15.50
C LEU A 109 10.20 -26.53 -14.21
N TYR A 110 9.38 -27.03 -13.29
CA TYR A 110 9.86 -27.67 -12.06
C TYR A 110 10.64 -28.96 -12.34
N VAL A 111 10.09 -29.86 -13.17
CA VAL A 111 10.79 -31.10 -13.55
C VAL A 111 12.11 -30.79 -14.25
N THR A 112 12.13 -29.78 -15.11
CA THR A 112 13.36 -29.32 -15.78
C THR A 112 14.37 -28.74 -14.79
N GLY A 113 13.91 -27.97 -13.79
CA GLY A 113 14.72 -27.45 -12.69
C GLY A 113 15.34 -28.55 -11.83
N VAL A 114 14.53 -29.52 -11.40
CA VAL A 114 14.97 -30.72 -10.67
C VAL A 114 15.99 -31.51 -11.47
N TRP A 115 15.71 -31.78 -12.74
CA TRP A 115 16.62 -32.53 -13.60
C TRP A 115 17.95 -31.80 -13.76
N SER A 116 17.89 -30.49 -14.02
CA SER A 116 19.07 -29.63 -14.18
C SER A 116 19.92 -29.60 -12.91
N SER A 117 19.29 -29.46 -11.73
CA SER A 117 20.01 -29.40 -10.45
C SER A 117 20.76 -30.70 -10.17
N VAL A 118 20.09 -31.84 -10.31
CA VAL A 118 20.66 -33.18 -10.06
C VAL A 118 21.75 -33.53 -11.09
N TYR A 119 21.53 -33.15 -12.36
CA TYR A 119 22.48 -33.41 -13.43
C TYR A 119 23.76 -32.57 -13.27
N LEU A 120 23.63 -31.27 -13.00
CA LEU A 120 24.76 -30.36 -12.86
C LEU A 120 25.54 -30.57 -11.56
N ALA A 121 24.87 -30.93 -10.46
CA ALA A 121 25.49 -31.17 -9.16
C ALA A 121 26.59 -32.23 -9.16
N ARG A 122 26.54 -33.18 -10.10
CA ARG A 122 27.51 -34.27 -10.22
C ARG A 122 28.53 -33.97 -11.33
N LYS A 123 29.81 -34.19 -11.03
CA LYS A 123 30.85 -34.27 -12.07
C LYS A 123 30.74 -35.60 -12.80
N LYS A 124 30.86 -35.58 -14.12
CA LYS A 124 30.97 -36.78 -14.95
C LYS A 124 32.37 -37.37 -14.78
N VAL A 125 32.44 -38.69 -14.70
CA VAL A 125 33.70 -39.44 -14.78
C VAL A 125 34.07 -39.57 -16.26
N PRO A 126 35.30 -39.24 -16.69
CA PRO A 126 35.73 -39.47 -18.08
C PRO A 126 35.66 -40.95 -18.42
N PHE A 127 35.24 -41.31 -19.64
CA PHE A 127 35.04 -42.71 -20.05
C PHE A 127 36.26 -43.60 -19.79
N SER A 128 37.47 -43.09 -20.01
CA SER A 128 38.74 -43.79 -19.72
C SER A 128 38.87 -44.22 -18.25
N GLU A 129 38.26 -43.49 -17.33
CA GLU A 129 38.38 -43.70 -15.88
C GLU A 129 37.17 -44.48 -15.29
N HIS A 130 36.19 -44.89 -16.09
CA HIS A 130 34.97 -45.57 -15.61
C HIS A 130 35.28 -46.89 -14.91
N ARG A 131 36.23 -47.68 -15.43
CA ARG A 131 36.60 -48.98 -14.84
C ARG A 131 37.24 -48.80 -13.46
N ALA A 132 38.17 -47.86 -13.34
CA ALA A 132 38.80 -47.48 -12.08
C ALA A 132 37.78 -46.94 -11.06
N PHE A 133 36.83 -46.11 -11.51
CA PHE A 133 35.75 -45.60 -10.66
C PHE A 133 34.80 -46.70 -10.19
N PHE A 134 34.42 -47.63 -11.07
CA PHE A 134 33.55 -48.75 -10.70
C PHE A 134 34.19 -49.62 -9.62
N GLU A 135 35.46 -49.99 -9.79
CA GLU A 135 36.19 -50.83 -8.83
C GLU A 135 36.31 -50.16 -7.46
N LEU A 136 36.69 -48.87 -7.44
CA LEU A 136 36.93 -48.13 -6.19
C LEU A 136 35.65 -47.64 -5.51
N ALA A 137 34.66 -47.14 -6.27
CA ALA A 137 33.51 -46.43 -5.71
C ALA A 137 32.25 -47.29 -5.59
N GLU A 138 32.05 -48.29 -6.47
CA GLU A 138 30.83 -49.10 -6.51
C GLU A 138 31.05 -50.50 -5.94
N LYS A 139 32.15 -51.18 -6.30
CA LYS A 139 32.43 -52.55 -5.84
C LYS A 139 33.00 -52.62 -4.41
N GLN A 140 33.99 -51.79 -4.06
CA GLN A 140 34.66 -51.87 -2.74
C GLN A 140 34.24 -50.78 -1.73
N GLN A 141 33.26 -49.94 -2.05
CA GLN A 141 32.87 -48.76 -1.25
C GLN A 141 34.08 -47.93 -0.75
N HIS A 142 34.55 -47.02 -1.59
CA HIS A 142 35.70 -46.15 -1.30
C HIS A 142 35.70 -45.52 0.11
N ALA A 143 36.87 -45.50 0.75
CA ALA A 143 37.07 -44.98 2.11
C ALA A 143 36.62 -43.52 2.31
N SER A 144 36.58 -42.71 1.24
CA SER A 144 36.08 -41.34 1.31
C SER A 144 34.61 -41.23 1.76
N ARG A 145 33.78 -42.27 1.58
CA ARG A 145 32.40 -42.32 2.12
C ARG A 145 32.36 -42.42 3.64
N LYS A 146 33.38 -43.03 4.24
CA LYS A 146 33.46 -43.21 5.69
C LYS A 146 33.94 -41.95 6.41
N LYS A 147 34.50 -40.97 5.68
CA LYS A 147 34.93 -39.66 6.22
C LYS A 147 33.69 -38.82 6.60
N LEU A 148 33.72 -38.19 7.78
CA LEU A 148 32.60 -37.40 8.32
C LEU A 148 32.04 -36.39 7.30
N LYS A 149 32.92 -35.69 6.57
CA LYS A 149 32.58 -34.72 5.52
C LYS A 149 31.72 -35.25 4.37
N ASN A 150 31.54 -36.58 4.27
CA ASN A 150 30.74 -37.24 3.22
C ASN A 150 29.65 -38.16 3.79
N ARG A 151 29.49 -38.25 5.12
CA ARG A 151 28.49 -39.12 5.73
C ARG A 151 27.10 -38.49 5.64
N TRP A 152 26.18 -39.19 4.99
CA TRP A 152 24.83 -38.68 4.70
C TRP A 152 24.07 -38.23 5.96
N PHE A 153 24.20 -38.93 7.08
CA PHE A 153 23.52 -38.59 8.34
C PHE A 153 24.09 -37.34 9.04
N ILE A 154 25.23 -36.80 8.59
CA ILE A 154 25.75 -35.49 9.03
C ILE A 154 25.39 -34.43 7.99
N VAL A 155 25.58 -34.76 6.72
CA VAL A 155 25.41 -33.84 5.60
C VAL A 155 23.95 -33.40 5.45
N LEU A 156 22.98 -34.30 5.57
CA LEU A 156 21.56 -33.97 5.42
C LEU A 156 21.04 -33.07 6.56
N PRO A 157 21.29 -33.36 7.86
CA PRO A 157 20.91 -32.42 8.92
C PRO A 157 21.55 -31.04 8.76
N VAL A 158 22.83 -30.97 8.39
CA VAL A 158 23.50 -29.69 8.16
C VAL A 158 22.88 -28.93 6.98
N LEU A 159 22.53 -29.62 5.89
CA LEU A 159 21.80 -29.02 4.77
C LEU A 159 20.50 -28.39 5.26
N LEU A 160 19.68 -29.15 6.01
CA LEU A 160 18.38 -28.69 6.51
C LEU A 160 18.50 -27.50 7.46
N ILE A 161 19.44 -27.56 8.41
CA ILE A 161 19.66 -26.46 9.38
C ILE A 161 20.11 -25.19 8.64
N THR A 162 21.08 -25.32 7.74
CA THR A 162 21.60 -24.17 6.99
C THR A 162 20.55 -23.60 6.04
N SER A 163 19.81 -24.44 5.31
CA SER A 163 18.74 -24.00 4.40
C SER A 163 17.53 -23.42 5.12
N LEU A 164 17.23 -23.88 6.34
CA LEU A 164 16.17 -23.31 7.17
C LEU A 164 16.57 -21.93 7.67
N ALA A 165 17.78 -21.78 8.24
CA ALA A 165 18.26 -20.51 8.75
C ALA A 165 18.33 -19.44 7.66
N THR A 166 18.86 -19.78 6.48
CA THR A 166 18.95 -18.84 5.35
C THR A 166 17.60 -18.62 4.68
N GLY A 167 16.72 -19.63 4.67
CA GLY A 167 15.35 -19.49 4.21
C GLY A 167 14.55 -18.49 5.04
N LEU A 168 14.69 -18.53 6.37
CA LEU A 168 14.08 -17.53 7.26
C LEU A 168 14.61 -16.12 7.01
N MET A 169 15.93 -15.98 6.82
CA MET A 169 16.54 -14.69 6.45
C MET A 169 16.01 -14.19 5.09
N ALA A 170 15.77 -15.09 4.13
CA ALA A 170 15.23 -14.74 2.83
C ALA A 170 13.78 -14.27 2.91
N ILE A 171 12.94 -14.99 3.67
CA ILE A 171 11.55 -14.59 3.92
C ILE A 171 11.52 -13.19 4.53
N TYR A 172 12.27 -12.97 5.63
CA TYR A 172 12.32 -11.67 6.28
C TYR A 172 12.77 -10.57 5.31
N GLY A 173 13.86 -10.80 4.57
CA GLY A 173 14.39 -9.86 3.59
C GLY A 173 13.41 -9.51 2.47
N VAL A 174 12.71 -10.51 1.91
CA VAL A 174 11.69 -10.32 0.87
C VAL A 174 10.49 -9.54 1.41
N THR A 175 9.95 -9.95 2.57
CA THR A 175 8.77 -9.26 3.15
C THR A 175 9.06 -7.82 3.52
N THR A 176 10.26 -7.52 4.03
CA THR A 176 10.66 -6.14 4.33
C THR A 176 10.84 -5.33 3.05
N ALA A 177 11.41 -5.92 2.00
CA ALA A 177 11.56 -5.24 0.72
C ALA A 177 10.20 -4.93 0.07
N GLU A 178 9.26 -5.88 0.12
CA GLU A 178 7.88 -5.69 -0.36
C GLU A 178 7.16 -4.56 0.39
N GLN A 179 7.25 -4.55 1.73
CA GLN A 179 6.68 -3.47 2.55
C GLN A 179 7.26 -2.09 2.20
N LEU A 180 8.56 -2.02 1.92
CA LEU A 180 9.21 -0.78 1.51
C LEU A 180 8.70 -0.29 0.14
N LEU A 181 8.50 -1.19 -0.82
CA LEU A 181 7.95 -0.85 -2.14
C LEU A 181 6.51 -0.32 -2.02
N ILE A 182 5.66 -1.00 -1.25
CA ILE A 182 4.28 -0.55 -1.02
C ILE A 182 4.24 0.82 -0.33
N ALA A 183 5.11 1.05 0.66
CA ALA A 183 5.20 2.32 1.35
C ALA A 183 5.63 3.46 0.41
N GLN A 184 6.59 3.20 -0.49
CA GLN A 184 7.01 4.18 -1.50
C GLN A 184 5.88 4.53 -2.46
N GLU A 185 5.17 3.54 -3.00
CA GLU A 185 4.03 3.79 -3.90
C GLU A 185 2.92 4.58 -3.22
N LEU A 186 2.64 4.30 -1.94
CA LEU A 186 1.63 5.04 -1.19
C LEU A 186 2.03 6.50 -0.97
N ASP A 187 3.29 6.75 -0.60
CA ASP A 187 3.81 8.11 -0.40
C ASP A 187 3.80 8.91 -1.72
N GLU A 188 4.22 8.30 -2.83
CA GLU A 188 4.14 8.93 -4.15
C GLU A 188 2.70 9.27 -4.54
N GLN A 189 1.74 8.37 -4.30
CA GLN A 189 0.33 8.64 -4.54
C GLN A 189 -0.20 9.78 -3.66
N GLN A 190 0.19 9.83 -2.38
CA GLN A 190 -0.20 10.91 -1.48
C GLN A 190 0.38 12.26 -1.93
N GLN A 191 1.66 12.30 -2.28
CA GLN A 191 2.32 13.50 -2.80
C GLN A 191 1.66 14.00 -4.09
N GLN A 192 1.34 13.11 -5.03
CA GLN A 192 0.63 13.48 -6.25
C GLN A 192 -0.77 14.03 -5.98
N ARG A 193 -1.50 13.46 -5.02
CA ARG A 193 -2.82 13.98 -4.60
C ARG A 193 -2.69 15.37 -3.98
N ALA A 194 -1.70 15.59 -3.12
CA ALA A 194 -1.42 16.89 -2.52
C ALA A 194 -1.07 17.95 -3.57
N LEU A 195 -0.23 17.62 -4.55
CA LEU A 195 0.12 18.52 -5.65
C LEU A 195 -1.09 18.89 -6.52
N ARG A 196 -1.98 17.93 -6.80
CA ARG A 196 -3.24 18.20 -7.51
C ARG A 196 -4.17 19.10 -6.71
N ALA A 197 -4.25 18.89 -5.40
CA ALA A 197 -5.04 19.74 -4.50
C ALA A 197 -4.51 21.18 -4.50
N GLN A 198 -3.19 21.35 -4.42
CA GLN A 198 -2.53 22.66 -4.46
C GLN A 198 -2.76 23.39 -5.79
N LYS A 199 -2.73 22.69 -6.93
CA LYS A 199 -3.03 23.27 -8.25
C LYS A 199 -4.47 23.77 -8.40
N ASN A 200 -5.39 23.24 -7.60
CA ASN A 200 -6.81 23.63 -7.64
C ASN A 200 -7.14 24.77 -6.68
N GLU A 201 -6.16 25.28 -5.93
CA GLU A 201 -6.32 26.45 -5.08
C GLU A 201 -6.57 27.72 -5.91
N ILE A 202 -7.32 28.65 -5.33
CA ILE A 202 -7.60 29.95 -5.94
C ILE A 202 -6.71 31.03 -5.31
N ASP A 203 -6.48 32.09 -6.06
CA ASP A 203 -5.90 33.31 -5.51
C ASP A 203 -6.92 34.00 -4.58
N VAL A 204 -6.61 34.01 -3.28
CA VAL A 204 -7.44 34.64 -2.23
C VAL A 204 -7.09 36.11 -1.99
N THR A 205 -6.22 36.72 -2.81
CA THR A 205 -5.98 38.16 -2.75
C THR A 205 -7.24 38.93 -3.18
N PRO A 206 -7.38 40.22 -2.77
CA PRO A 206 -8.51 41.03 -3.21
C PRO A 206 -8.69 41.11 -4.73
N GLN A 207 -7.61 40.96 -5.51
CA GLN A 207 -7.66 40.95 -6.97
C GLN A 207 -8.18 39.60 -7.51
N GLY A 208 -7.68 38.49 -6.98
CA GLY A 208 -8.16 37.16 -7.32
C GLY A 208 -9.65 36.97 -6.99
N LEU A 209 -10.08 37.44 -5.82
CA LEU A 209 -11.47 37.34 -5.39
C LEU A 209 -12.42 38.19 -6.24
N LYS A 210 -11.99 39.35 -6.75
CA LYS A 210 -12.80 40.18 -7.67
C LYS A 210 -13.22 39.45 -8.95
N ALA A 211 -12.43 38.48 -9.41
CA ALA A 211 -12.75 37.70 -10.61
C ALA A 211 -13.82 36.62 -10.36
N LEU A 212 -14.13 36.32 -9.10
CA LEU A 212 -15.10 35.29 -8.70
C LEU A 212 -16.47 35.91 -8.40
N SER A 213 -17.54 35.22 -8.81
CA SER A 213 -18.89 35.57 -8.34
C SER A 213 -19.01 35.32 -6.83
N THR A 214 -19.94 36.01 -6.15
CA THR A 214 -20.14 35.80 -4.70
C THR A 214 -20.45 34.34 -4.41
N ARG A 215 -21.29 33.70 -5.24
CA ARG A 215 -21.63 32.28 -5.10
C ARG A 215 -20.39 31.40 -5.20
N GLN A 216 -19.52 31.62 -6.19
CA GLN A 216 -18.27 30.86 -6.30
C GLN A 216 -17.35 31.08 -5.10
N ALA A 217 -17.20 32.32 -4.65
CA ALA A 217 -16.39 32.65 -3.49
C ALA A 217 -16.89 31.97 -2.21
N LEU A 218 -18.22 31.96 -1.96
CA LEU A 218 -18.82 31.25 -0.83
C LEU A 218 -18.55 29.74 -0.88
N HIS A 219 -18.64 29.12 -2.07
CA HIS A 219 -18.31 27.71 -2.25
C HIS A 219 -16.83 27.40 -2.02
N TYR A 220 -15.92 28.30 -2.44
CA TYR A 220 -14.49 28.15 -2.11
C TYR A 220 -14.20 28.38 -0.62
N ALA A 221 -14.89 29.31 0.03
CA ALA A 221 -14.80 29.50 1.47
C ALA A 221 -15.23 28.22 2.22
N TYR A 222 -16.34 27.61 1.80
CA TYR A 222 -16.77 26.30 2.32
C TYR A 222 -15.75 25.20 2.03
N ALA A 223 -15.17 25.18 0.82
CA ALA A 223 -14.17 24.17 0.46
C ALA A 223 -12.90 24.26 1.33
N TYR A 224 -12.41 25.49 1.58
CA TYR A 224 -11.30 25.72 2.49
C TYR A 224 -11.66 25.39 3.94
N PHE A 225 -12.90 25.63 4.39
CA PHE A 225 -13.31 25.30 5.75
C PHE A 225 -13.55 23.79 5.96
N SER A 226 -14.16 23.11 5.00
CA SER A 226 -14.54 21.68 5.15
C SER A 226 -13.46 20.70 4.69
N GLY A 227 -12.53 21.13 3.84
CA GLY A 227 -11.60 20.23 3.14
C GLY A 227 -12.25 19.45 1.98
N TYR A 228 -13.46 19.83 1.56
CA TYR A 228 -14.19 19.20 0.46
C TYR A 228 -14.77 20.24 -0.49
N ARG A 229 -14.55 20.07 -1.80
CA ARG A 229 -15.04 21.02 -2.79
C ARG A 229 -16.34 20.55 -3.40
N ILE A 230 -17.39 21.32 -3.20
CA ILE A 230 -18.64 21.23 -3.95
C ILE A 230 -18.76 22.51 -4.78
N ASP A 231 -18.91 22.38 -6.10
CA ASP A 231 -19.03 23.56 -6.96
C ASP A 231 -20.39 24.26 -6.83
N GLU A 232 -20.53 25.43 -7.44
CA GLU A 232 -21.74 26.27 -7.39
C GLU A 232 -22.99 25.59 -7.96
N TYR A 233 -22.83 24.48 -8.69
CA TYR A 233 -23.90 23.65 -9.25
C TYR A 233 -24.22 22.43 -8.39
N GLY A 234 -23.60 22.29 -7.21
CA GLY A 234 -23.79 21.14 -6.32
C GLY A 234 -22.99 19.90 -6.71
N ARG A 235 -22.05 19.99 -7.66
CA ARG A 235 -21.24 18.83 -8.07
C ARG A 235 -20.06 18.65 -7.13
N ASN A 236 -19.94 17.47 -6.56
CA ASN A 236 -18.79 17.09 -5.73
C ASN A 236 -17.52 16.99 -6.60
N LYS A 237 -16.49 17.76 -6.25
CA LYS A 237 -15.16 17.76 -6.89
C LYS A 237 -14.11 17.01 -6.07
N GLY A 238 -14.51 16.43 -4.94
CA GLY A 238 -13.65 15.63 -4.06
C GLY A 238 -12.93 16.45 -2.99
N GLN A 239 -11.81 15.90 -2.51
CA GLN A 239 -10.99 16.52 -1.48
C GLN A 239 -10.40 17.86 -1.94
N PHE A 240 -10.31 18.80 -1.01
CA PHE A 240 -9.77 20.14 -1.20
C PHE A 240 -8.85 20.51 -0.04
N VAL A 241 -7.99 21.51 -0.26
CA VAL A 241 -7.06 21.97 0.78
C VAL A 241 -7.87 22.63 1.92
N HIS A 242 -7.71 22.12 3.14
CA HIS A 242 -8.33 22.73 4.32
C HIS A 242 -7.46 23.90 4.83
N SER A 243 -8.08 25.06 5.01
CA SER A 243 -7.46 26.25 5.58
C SER A 243 -8.53 27.21 6.11
N GLU A 244 -8.77 27.18 7.42
CA GLU A 244 -9.69 28.14 8.06
C GLU A 244 -9.30 29.59 7.80
N PHE A 245 -8.00 29.89 7.76
CA PHE A 245 -7.49 31.22 7.44
C PHE A 245 -8.00 31.69 6.07
N LYS A 246 -7.81 30.89 5.01
CA LYS A 246 -8.28 31.25 3.65
C LYS A 246 -9.79 31.34 3.58
N ALA A 247 -10.52 30.45 4.28
CA ALA A 247 -11.97 30.54 4.37
C ALA A 247 -12.42 31.87 4.98
N LYS A 248 -11.85 32.25 6.14
CA LYS A 248 -12.14 33.54 6.79
C LYS A 248 -11.72 34.73 5.92
N THR A 249 -10.59 34.68 5.24
CA THR A 249 -10.15 35.74 4.31
C THR A 249 -11.18 35.96 3.20
N ILE A 250 -11.68 34.89 2.58
CA ILE A 250 -12.71 34.99 1.54
C ILE A 250 -13.99 35.60 2.11
N LEU A 251 -14.47 35.11 3.25
CA LEU A 251 -15.70 35.60 3.87
C LEU A 251 -15.59 37.07 4.31
N SER A 252 -14.46 37.47 4.90
CA SER A 252 -14.18 38.86 5.28
C SER A 252 -14.17 39.77 4.04
N HIS A 253 -13.57 39.32 2.94
CA HIS A 253 -13.62 40.07 1.68
C HIS A 253 -15.06 40.24 1.16
N LEU A 254 -15.88 39.19 1.18
CA LEU A 254 -17.27 39.26 0.76
C LEU A 254 -18.10 40.20 1.65
N MET A 255 -17.86 40.17 2.97
CA MET A 255 -18.47 41.09 3.91
C MET A 255 -18.04 42.54 3.66
N GLU A 256 -16.75 42.83 3.60
CA GLU A 256 -16.21 44.20 3.54
C GLU A 256 -16.39 44.87 2.17
N GLN A 257 -16.19 44.11 1.09
CA GLN A 257 -16.13 44.68 -0.26
C GLN A 257 -17.44 44.52 -1.04
N ARG A 258 -18.29 43.55 -0.66
CA ARG A 258 -19.56 43.26 -1.35
C ARG A 258 -20.79 43.37 -0.45
N ALA A 259 -20.59 43.68 0.84
CA ALA A 259 -21.66 43.79 1.82
C ALA A 259 -22.59 42.56 1.86
N GLU A 260 -22.01 41.35 1.70
CA GLU A 260 -22.76 40.10 1.58
C GLU A 260 -23.26 39.60 2.96
N PRO A 261 -24.58 39.63 3.23
CA PRO A 261 -25.12 39.31 4.55
C PRO A 261 -24.87 37.85 4.96
N ARG A 262 -24.93 36.91 4.00
CA ARG A 262 -24.66 35.49 4.25
C ARG A 262 -23.21 35.24 4.66
N ALA A 263 -22.26 35.99 4.09
CA ALA A 263 -20.85 35.87 4.48
C ALA A 263 -20.62 36.35 5.92
N LEU A 264 -21.31 37.42 6.33
CA LEU A 264 -21.31 37.93 7.69
C LEU A 264 -21.93 36.92 8.69
N PHE A 265 -23.07 36.30 8.32
CA PHE A 265 -23.68 35.23 9.10
C PHE A 265 -22.69 34.06 9.32
N ILE A 266 -22.09 33.55 8.24
CA ILE A 266 -21.14 32.43 8.31
C ILE A 266 -19.92 32.79 9.16
N LEU A 267 -19.36 34.01 9.01
CA LEU A 267 -18.29 34.48 9.89
C LEU A 267 -18.71 34.50 11.35
N GLY A 268 -19.95 34.93 11.63
CA GLY A 268 -20.50 34.92 12.98
C GLY A 268 -20.56 33.53 13.59
N ILE A 269 -21.01 32.53 12.81
CA ILE A 269 -21.00 31.12 13.22
C ILE A 269 -19.59 30.63 13.52
N ILE A 270 -18.63 30.87 12.61
CA ILE A 270 -17.26 30.36 12.76
C ILE A 270 -16.50 31.04 13.91
N ASN A 271 -16.70 32.35 14.12
CA ASN A 271 -16.01 33.09 15.17
C ASN A 271 -16.59 32.82 16.56
N GLY A 272 -17.90 32.60 16.65
CA GLY A 272 -18.61 32.30 17.90
C GLY A 272 -18.48 33.41 18.94
N GLY A 273 -18.94 33.10 20.17
CA GLY A 273 -18.89 34.03 21.31
C GLY A 273 -19.67 35.34 21.07
N SER A 274 -19.34 36.38 21.84
CA SER A 274 -20.04 37.68 21.76
C SER A 274 -19.85 38.38 20.42
N GLN A 275 -18.65 38.29 19.84
CA GLN A 275 -18.36 38.85 18.52
C GLN A 275 -19.18 38.14 17.43
N GLY A 276 -19.23 36.81 17.45
CA GLY A 276 -20.03 36.04 16.51
C GLY A 276 -21.51 36.34 16.61
N SER A 277 -22.06 36.45 17.83
CA SER A 277 -23.45 36.84 18.05
C SER A 277 -23.79 38.22 17.47
N GLN A 278 -22.89 39.21 17.61
CA GLN A 278 -23.08 40.54 16.99
C GLN A 278 -23.09 40.47 15.46
N GLN A 279 -22.23 39.65 14.87
CA GLN A 279 -22.19 39.45 13.42
C GLN A 279 -23.47 38.78 12.90
N ILE A 280 -23.99 37.78 13.62
CA ILE A 280 -25.26 37.11 13.30
C ILE A 280 -26.44 38.09 13.41
N GLU A 281 -26.47 38.92 14.46
CA GLU A 281 -27.47 39.98 14.62
C GLU A 281 -27.49 40.92 13.41
N GLN A 282 -26.31 41.45 13.06
CA GLN A 282 -26.16 42.37 11.94
C GLN A 282 -26.51 41.71 10.60
N ALA A 283 -26.19 40.43 10.39
CA ALA A 283 -26.57 39.70 9.19
C ALA A 283 -28.11 39.58 9.06
N ALA A 284 -28.81 39.34 10.17
CA ALA A 284 -30.27 39.28 10.19
C ALA A 284 -30.90 40.65 9.90
N GLU A 285 -30.35 41.73 10.44
CA GLU A 285 -30.77 43.11 10.16
C GLU A 285 -30.57 43.50 8.70
N LEU A 286 -29.48 43.01 8.08
CA LEU A 286 -29.20 43.17 6.65
C LEU A 286 -30.07 42.27 5.76
N GLY A 287 -30.96 41.48 6.36
CA GLY A 287 -31.98 40.72 5.65
C GLY A 287 -31.62 39.27 5.34
N ASP A 288 -30.53 38.71 5.89
CA ASP A 288 -30.19 37.30 5.68
C ASP A 288 -31.19 36.34 6.34
N ASP A 289 -31.81 35.47 5.55
CA ASP A 289 -32.85 34.57 6.04
C ASP A 289 -32.33 33.47 6.97
N TYR A 290 -31.12 32.94 6.70
CA TYR A 290 -30.50 31.97 7.62
C TYR A 290 -30.14 32.60 8.95
N ALA A 291 -29.63 33.84 8.96
CA ALA A 291 -29.38 34.57 10.20
C ALA A 291 -30.67 34.81 11.00
N LYS A 292 -31.76 35.21 10.33
CA LYS A 292 -33.09 35.35 10.99
C LYS A 292 -33.57 34.01 11.56
N LEU A 293 -33.47 32.93 10.79
CA LEU A 293 -33.83 31.59 11.24
C LEU A 293 -33.00 31.20 12.46
N PHE A 294 -31.67 31.30 12.38
CA PHE A 294 -30.75 30.96 13.45
C PHE A 294 -31.07 31.71 14.75
N LYS A 295 -31.29 33.02 14.68
CA LYS A 295 -31.72 33.82 15.84
C LYS A 295 -33.06 33.36 16.42
N THR A 296 -34.00 32.99 15.57
CA THR A 296 -35.32 32.52 16.01
C THR A 296 -35.21 31.15 16.69
N ILE A 297 -34.32 30.28 16.19
CA ILE A 297 -33.99 29.00 16.82
C ILE A 297 -33.33 29.24 18.17
N GLU A 298 -32.33 30.12 18.25
CA GLU A 298 -31.67 30.49 19.51
C GLU A 298 -32.69 31.03 20.54
N PHE A 299 -33.63 31.87 20.09
CA PHE A 299 -34.71 32.38 20.94
C PHE A 299 -35.61 31.25 21.47
N GLY A 300 -36.01 30.31 20.61
CA GLY A 300 -36.82 29.15 20.99
C GLY A 300 -36.10 28.20 21.94
N CYS A 301 -34.79 28.01 21.75
CA CYS A 301 -33.96 27.17 22.61
C CYS A 301 -33.74 27.74 24.01
N ARG A 302 -33.69 29.07 24.15
CA ARG A 302 -33.30 29.74 25.41
C ARG A 302 -34.44 30.41 26.17
N TYR A 303 -35.51 30.80 25.47
CA TYR A 303 -36.55 31.66 26.06
C TYR A 303 -37.97 31.08 25.88
N ASP A 304 -38.56 31.20 24.68
CA ASP A 304 -39.95 30.81 24.44
C ASP A 304 -40.10 30.02 23.12
N LYS A 305 -40.29 28.71 23.26
CA LYS A 305 -40.49 27.77 22.16
C LYS A 305 -41.76 28.07 21.35
N ASN A 306 -42.86 28.47 21.99
CA ASN A 306 -44.13 28.67 21.32
C ASN A 306 -44.10 29.93 20.47
N GLN A 307 -43.54 31.01 21.03
CA GLN A 307 -43.37 32.26 20.29
C GLN A 307 -42.34 32.11 19.17
N ALA A 308 -41.23 31.38 19.40
CA ALA A 308 -40.28 31.05 18.34
C ALA A 308 -40.92 30.25 17.20
N LEU A 309 -41.78 29.29 17.50
CA LEU A 309 -42.50 28.51 16.48
C LEU A 309 -43.42 29.38 15.62
N MET A 310 -44.09 30.37 16.22
CA MET A 310 -44.88 31.36 15.46
C MET A 310 -44.00 32.18 14.50
N LEU A 311 -42.83 32.64 14.98
CA LEU A 311 -41.88 33.41 14.16
C LEU A 311 -41.29 32.57 13.01
N ILE A 312 -40.93 31.31 13.28
CA ILE A 312 -40.46 30.35 12.28
C ILE A 312 -41.52 30.12 11.21
N ASN A 313 -42.79 29.99 11.59
CA ASN A 313 -43.88 29.81 10.63
C ASN A 313 -44.07 31.04 9.73
N GLY A 314 -43.85 32.24 10.27
CA GLY A 314 -43.81 33.47 9.47
C GLY A 314 -42.63 33.48 8.49
N LEU A 315 -41.44 33.11 8.95
CA LEU A 315 -40.24 33.00 8.10
C LEU A 315 -40.41 31.98 6.97
N ALA A 316 -41.06 30.84 7.24
CA ALA A 316 -41.32 29.80 6.25
C ALA A 316 -42.13 30.28 5.03
N GLN A 317 -42.95 31.32 5.19
CA GLN A 317 -43.75 31.90 4.11
C GLN A 317 -42.97 32.93 3.28
N LEU A 318 -41.82 33.37 3.76
CA LEU A 318 -41.05 34.48 3.19
C LEU A 318 -39.73 34.02 2.55
N THR A 319 -39.30 32.78 2.79
CA THR A 319 -38.06 32.23 2.25
C THR A 319 -38.32 31.31 1.05
N ASP A 320 -37.44 31.38 0.06
CA ASP A 320 -37.43 30.48 -1.10
C ASP A 320 -36.27 29.45 -1.04
N GLU A 321 -35.47 29.44 0.03
CA GLU A 321 -34.34 28.51 0.20
C GLU A 321 -34.79 27.16 0.78
N SER A 322 -34.72 26.07 0.00
CA SER A 322 -35.12 24.73 0.48
C SER A 322 -34.39 24.26 1.76
N PRO A 323 -33.09 24.54 1.98
CA PRO A 323 -32.43 24.21 3.24
C PRO A 323 -33.09 24.84 4.47
N ILE A 324 -33.56 26.09 4.34
CA ILE A 324 -34.26 26.80 5.42
C ILE A 324 -35.61 26.12 5.67
N SER A 325 -36.38 25.82 4.62
CA SER A 325 -37.65 25.10 4.75
C SER A 325 -37.49 23.73 5.42
N ALA A 326 -36.45 22.97 5.06
CA ALA A 326 -36.16 21.66 5.63
C ALA A 326 -35.83 21.75 7.13
N GLU A 327 -35.07 22.76 7.54
CA GLU A 327 -34.76 23.02 8.95
C GLU A 327 -36.03 23.35 9.74
N ILE A 328 -36.89 24.19 9.17
CA ILE A 328 -38.19 24.55 9.76
C ILE A 328 -39.09 23.32 9.92
N ASP A 329 -39.17 22.46 8.91
CA ASP A 329 -39.99 21.25 8.95
C ASP A 329 -39.45 20.23 9.96
N SER A 330 -38.12 20.17 10.14
CA SER A 330 -37.49 19.38 11.21
C SER A 330 -37.95 19.87 12.59
N ILE A 331 -37.91 21.18 12.84
CA ILE A 331 -38.37 21.79 14.11
C ILE A 331 -39.86 21.54 14.33
N ARG A 332 -40.69 21.63 13.28
CA ARG A 332 -42.13 21.32 13.36
C ARG A 332 -42.40 19.87 13.73
N SER A 333 -41.59 18.94 13.21
CA SER A 333 -41.81 17.50 13.36
C SER A 333 -41.26 16.96 14.68
N TYR A 334 -40.11 17.48 15.12
CA TYR A 334 -39.33 16.92 16.22
C TYR A 334 -39.11 17.88 17.40
N GLY A 335 -39.55 19.13 17.29
CA GLY A 335 -39.33 20.18 18.28
C GLY A 335 -37.95 20.85 18.13
N PHE A 336 -37.63 21.75 19.06
CA PHE A 336 -36.37 22.51 19.05
C PHE A 336 -35.17 21.67 19.55
N GLU A 337 -35.43 20.63 20.35
CA GLU A 337 -34.42 19.80 21.01
C GLU A 337 -33.26 19.33 20.12
N PRO A 338 -33.49 18.78 18.90
CA PRO A 338 -32.39 18.33 18.04
C PRO A 338 -31.49 19.48 17.58
N VAL A 339 -32.08 20.64 17.30
CA VAL A 339 -31.38 21.78 16.69
C VAL A 339 -30.66 22.63 17.74
N CYS A 340 -31.19 22.69 18.97
CA CYS A 340 -30.55 23.41 20.07
C CYS A 340 -29.15 22.88 20.40
N ALA A 341 -28.89 21.59 20.17
CA ALA A 341 -27.59 20.98 20.39
C ALA A 341 -26.53 21.46 19.39
N ASP A 342 -26.95 21.88 18.19
CA ASP A 342 -26.07 22.17 17.06
C ASP A 342 -25.74 23.67 16.90
N LEU A 343 -26.49 24.56 17.55
CA LEU A 343 -26.37 26.03 17.47
C LEU A 343 -24.96 26.59 17.75
N ASN A 344 -24.12 25.89 18.52
CA ASN A 344 -22.80 26.39 18.95
C ASN A 344 -21.63 25.54 18.46
N THR A 345 -21.82 24.72 17.42
CA THR A 345 -20.76 23.83 16.93
C THR A 345 -19.66 24.56 16.16
N GLY A 346 -19.86 25.84 15.80
CA GLY A 346 -18.92 26.63 15.01
C GLY A 346 -18.72 26.11 13.58
N LYS A 347 -19.59 25.20 13.13
CA LYS A 347 -19.47 24.54 11.83
C LYS A 347 -20.05 25.41 10.72
N PHE A 348 -19.25 25.63 9.67
CA PHE A 348 -19.77 26.13 8.40
C PHE A 348 -20.38 24.96 7.62
N GLU A 349 -21.70 24.84 7.67
CA GLU A 349 -22.42 23.81 6.93
C GLU A 349 -22.66 24.18 5.46
N TYR A 350 -22.73 23.17 4.60
CA TYR A 350 -23.01 23.37 3.17
C TYR A 350 -24.43 23.90 2.94
N SER A 351 -25.37 23.56 3.83
CA SER A 351 -26.76 24.03 3.82
C SER A 351 -26.85 25.56 3.76
N PHE A 352 -25.92 26.27 4.39
CA PHE A 352 -25.87 27.74 4.43
C PHE A 352 -25.61 28.39 3.06
N ILE A 353 -25.09 27.65 2.08
CA ILE A 353 -24.71 28.21 0.76
C ILE A 353 -25.31 27.46 -0.43
N ARG A 354 -25.95 26.30 -0.21
CA ARG A 354 -26.41 25.39 -1.27
C ARG A 354 -27.32 26.06 -2.29
N GLU A 355 -28.33 26.77 -1.80
CA GLU A 355 -29.36 27.43 -2.62
C GLU A 355 -29.39 28.94 -2.41
N TYR A 356 -28.44 29.48 -1.64
CA TYR A 356 -28.32 30.90 -1.43
C TYR A 356 -28.09 31.63 -2.77
N GLN A 357 -28.93 32.63 -3.03
CA GLN A 357 -28.79 33.52 -4.18
C GLN A 357 -28.31 34.88 -3.68
N PRO A 358 -27.02 35.23 -3.88
CA PRO A 358 -26.53 36.55 -3.52
C PRO A 358 -27.34 37.62 -4.27
N ASN A 359 -27.61 38.73 -3.60
CA ASN A 359 -28.31 39.84 -4.23
C ASN A 359 -27.51 40.30 -5.46
N SER A 360 -28.15 40.28 -6.63
CA SER A 360 -27.54 40.82 -7.85
C SER A 360 -27.47 42.35 -7.73
N ARG A 361 -26.31 42.87 -7.37
CA ARG A 361 -25.97 44.29 -7.54
C ARG A 361 -24.67 44.43 -8.29
#